data_AF-A0A1D8KAG6-F1
#
_entry.id   AF-A0A1D8KAG6-F1
#
_cell.length_a   1.000
_cell.length_b   1.000
_cell.length_c   1.000
_cell.angle_alpha   90.00
_cell.angle_beta   90.00
_cell.angle_gamma   90.00
#
_symmetry.space_group_name_H-M   'P 1'
#
loop_
_entity.id
_entity.type
_entity.pdbx_description
1 polymer ?
#
loop_
_entity_poly.entity_id
_entity_poly.type
_entity_poly.pdbx_seq_one_letter_code
_entity_poly.pdbx_strand_id
1 'polypeptide(L)' 'MRILKQDKQSVTIEMGEAKARDLLAGLLAHPELGDVAAELAEQLKSNGVEPAAGDGHIRYEHAPPLTH' A
#
# COMPACT_ATOMS: atom_id res chain seq x y z
N MET A 1 -10.54 2.17 -8.75
CA MET A 1 -10.94 1.73 -7.40
C MET A 1 -12.34 2.23 -7.19
N ARG A 2 -13.30 1.32 -7.02
CA ARG A 2 -14.70 1.63 -6.83
C ARG A 2 -15.23 0.72 -5.73
N ILE A 3 -16.03 1.28 -4.83
CA ILE A 3 -16.75 0.50 -3.83
C ILE A 3 -17.92 -0.17 -4.56
N LEU A 4 -17.93 -1.50 -4.58
CA LEU A 4 -19.02 -2.30 -5.16
C LEU A 4 -20.14 -2.51 -4.14
N LYS A 5 -19.77 -2.72 -2.88
CA LYS A 5 -20.71 -3.00 -1.79
C LYS A 5 -20.15 -2.50 -0.48
N GLN A 6 -20.99 -1.92 0.36
CA GLN A 6 -20.63 -1.49 1.71
C GLN A 6 -21.78 -1.84 2.65
N ASP A 7 -21.46 -2.63 3.66
CA ASP A 7 -22.32 -2.99 4.77
C ASP A 7 -21.72 -2.44 6.08
N LYS A 8 -22.43 -2.60 7.21
CA LYS A 8 -21.97 -2.10 8.52
C LYS A 8 -20.63 -2.71 8.99
N GLN A 9 -20.23 -3.85 8.43
CA GLN A 9 -19.04 -4.61 8.86
C GLN A 9 -18.06 -4.90 7.72
N SER A 10 -18.42 -4.62 6.46
CA SER A 10 -17.60 -5.06 5.33
C SER A 10 -17.71 -4.09 4.15
N VAL A 11 -16.60 -3.89 3.46
CA VAL A 11 -16.53 -3.09 2.24
C VAL A 11 -15.90 -3.95 1.14
N THR A 12 -16.62 -4.12 0.03
CA THR A 12 -16.10 -4.75 -1.18
C THR A 12 -15.62 -3.68 -2.15
N ILE A 13 -14.33 -3.72 -2.45
CA ILE A 13 -13.68 -2.74 -3.31
C ILE A 13 -13.18 -3.46 -4.54
N GLU A 14 -13.62 -3.02 -5.71
CA GLU A 14 -12.99 -3.39 -6.96
C GLU A 14 -11.86 -2.42 -7.26
N MET A 15 -10.67 -2.96 -7.48
CA MET A 15 -9.52 -2.18 -7.91
C MET A 15 -8.80 -2.92 -9.03
N GLY A 16 -8.26 -2.15 -9.98
CA GLY A 16 -7.43 -2.72 -11.04
C GLY A 16 -6.10 -3.21 -10.48
N GLU A 17 -5.47 -4.13 -11.20
CA GLU A 17 -4.23 -4.81 -10.80
C GLU A 17 -3.14 -3.82 -10.34
N ALA A 18 -2.84 -2.79 -11.14
CA ALA A 18 -1.82 -1.78 -10.79
C ALA A 18 -2.06 -1.12 -9.42
N LYS A 19 -3.33 -0.86 -9.07
CA LYS A 19 -3.68 -0.28 -7.76
C LYS A 19 -3.59 -1.30 -6.62
N ALA A 20 -3.86 -2.57 -6.89
CA ALA A 20 -3.68 -3.63 -5.89
C ALA A 20 -2.20 -3.81 -5.55
N ARG A 21 -1.32 -3.73 -6.56
CA ARG A 21 0.14 -3.80 -6.39
C ARG A 21 0.68 -2.61 -5.61
N ASP A 22 0.18 -1.41 -5.90
CA ASP A 22 0.51 -0.16 -5.17
C ASP A 22 0.04 -0.20 -3.71
N LEU A 23 -1.19 -0.65 -3.47
CA LEU A 23 -1.73 -0.85 -2.12
C LEU A 23 -0.87 -1.84 -1.32
N LEU A 24 -0.51 -2.98 -1.92
CA LEU A 24 0.35 -3.96 -1.27
C LEU A 24 1.73 -3.38 -0.95
N ALA A 25 2.32 -2.61 -1.87
CA ALA A 25 3.59 -1.94 -1.63
C ALA A 25 3.50 -0.95 -0.45
N GLY A 26 2.43 -0.15 -0.38
CA GLY A 26 2.17 0.77 0.72
C GLY A 26 1.97 0.06 2.06
N LEU A 27 1.20 -1.03 2.09
CA LEU A 27 0.98 -1.82 3.32
C LEU A 27 2.29 -2.44 3.83
N LEU A 28 3.16 -2.91 2.94
CA LEU A 28 4.47 -3.45 3.32
C LEU A 28 5.46 -2.36 3.76
N ALA A 29 5.32 -1.13 3.25
CA ALA A 29 6.16 0.00 3.63
C ALA A 29 5.81 0.57 5.02
N HIS A 30 4.58 0.35 5.50
CA HIS A 30 4.07 0.90 6.76
C HIS A 30 3.62 -0.21 7.73
N PRO A 31 4.55 -0.94 8.37
CA PRO A 31 4.22 -1.97 9.36
C PRO A 31 3.54 -1.42 10.62
N GLU A 32 3.58 -0.10 10.84
CA GLU A 32 2.93 0.60 11.93
C GLU A 32 1.39 0.65 11.82
N LEU A 33 0.82 0.27 10.67
CA LEU A 33 -0.63 0.27 10.45
C LEU A 33 -1.38 -0.84 11.22
N GLY A 34 -0.65 -1.74 11.88
CA GLY A 34 -1.20 -2.77 12.76
C GLY A 34 -1.72 -4.02 12.04
N ASP A 35 -2.36 -4.91 12.79
CA ASP A 35 -2.72 -6.26 12.36
C ASP A 35 -3.65 -6.28 11.14
N VAL A 36 -4.60 -5.34 11.05
CA VAL A 36 -5.54 -5.26 9.92
C VAL A 36 -4.82 -5.00 8.59
N ALA A 37 -3.75 -4.21 8.61
CA ALA A 37 -2.94 -3.94 7.43
C ALA A 37 -2.13 -5.17 7.01
N ALA A 38 -1.64 -5.94 7.99
CA ALA A 38 -0.95 -7.20 7.76
C ALA A 38 -1.90 -8.24 7.13
N GLU A 39 -3.09 -8.42 7.70
CA GLU A 39 -4.11 -9.33 7.17
C GLU A 39 -4.51 -8.96 5.73
N LEU A 40 -4.69 -7.68 5.43
CA LEU A 40 -5.01 -7.21 4.09
C LEU A 40 -3.85 -7.47 3.10
N ALA A 41 -2.60 -7.28 3.53
CA ALA A 41 -1.44 -7.57 2.71
C ALA A 41 -1.31 -9.09 2.40
N GLU A 42 -1.57 -9.95 3.38
CA GLU A 42 -1.59 -11.41 3.20
C GLU A 42 -2.71 -11.85 2.25
N GLN A 43 -3.89 -11.23 2.36
CA GLN A 43 -5.01 -11.52 1.48
C GLN A 43 -4.71 -11.12 0.03
N LEU A 44 -4.06 -9.97 -0.19
CA LEU A 44 -3.63 -9.54 -1.52
C LEU A 44 -2.60 -10.53 -2.12
N LYS A 45 -1.59 -10.94 -1.34
CA LYS A 45 -0.60 -11.93 -1.77
C LYS A 45 -1.24 -13.28 -2.11
N SER A 46 -2.20 -13.73 -1.30
CA SER A 46 -2.93 -14.99 -1.53
C SER A 46 -3.77 -14.97 -2.80
N ASN A 47 -4.19 -13.79 -3.25
CA ASN A 47 -4.87 -13.59 -4.54
C ASN A 47 -3.90 -13.39 -5.72
N GLY A 48 -2.60 -13.61 -5.52
CA GLY A 48 -1.57 -13.50 -6.57
C GLY A 48 -1.14 -12.08 -6.88
N VAL A 49 -1.45 -11.10 -6.03
CA VAL A 49 -0.98 -9.72 -6.20
C VAL A 49 0.46 -9.61 -5.71
N GLU A 50 1.35 -9.18 -6.60
CA GLU A 50 2.74 -8.89 -6.28
C GLU A 50 2.93 -7.39 -5.99
N PRO A 51 3.72 -6.99 -4.98
CA PRO A 51 3.94 -5.58 -4.70
C PRO A 51 4.52 -4.88 -5.93
N ALA A 52 4.12 -3.64 -6.16
CA ALA A 52 4.77 -2.82 -7.17
C ALA A 52 6.25 -2.70 -6.79
N ALA A 53 7.16 -3.01 -7.73
CA ALA A 53 8.56 -2.71 -7.56
C ALA A 53 8.67 -1.20 -7.41
N GLY A 54 8.96 -0.74 -6.19
CA GLY A 54 8.98 0.68 -5.87
C GLY A 54 9.95 1.39 -6.80
N ASP A 55 9.41 2.19 -7.72
CA ASP A 55 10.19 3.26 -8.33
C ASP A 55 10.58 4.19 -7.18
N GLY A 56 11.88 4.47 -7.10
CA GLY A 56 12.58 4.83 -5.88
C GLY A 56 11.80 5.83 -5.01
N HIS A 57 11.62 5.47 -3.73
CA HIS A 57 11.58 6.47 -2.68
C HIS A 57 12.73 7.44 -2.95
N ILE A 58 12.42 8.61 -3.51
CA ILE A 58 13.33 9.74 -3.55
C ILE A 58 13.69 10.03 -2.11
N ARG A 59 14.83 9.48 -1.69
CA ARG A 59 15.47 9.79 -0.42
C ARG A 59 15.84 11.26 -0.55
N TYR A 60 14.97 12.16 -0.09
CA TYR A 60 15.32 13.56 0.12
C TYR A 60 16.36 13.54 1.23
N GLU A 61 17.62 13.31 0.85
CA GLU A 61 18.77 13.61 1.70
C GLU A 61 18.70 15.11 1.94
N HIS A 62 18.21 15.46 3.13
CA HIS A 62 18.17 16.82 3.62
C HIS A 62 19.62 17.29 3.79
N ALA A 63 20.23 17.76 2.70
CA ALA A 63 21.53 18.40 2.76
C ALA A 63 21.41 19.63 3.68
N PRO A 64 22.21 19.76 4.74
CA PRO A 64 22.18 20.94 5.58
C PRO A 64 22.59 22.16 4.74
N PRO A 65 21.95 23.34 4.93
CA PRO A 65 22.30 24.54 4.19
C PRO A 65 23.76 24.90 4.46
N LEU A 66 24.54 25.15 3.41
CA LEU A 66 25.88 25.73 3.53
C LEU A 66 25.76 27.09 4.20
N THR A 67 26.26 27.21 5.42
CA THR A 67 26.52 28.47 6.10
C THR A 67 27.65 29.20 5.37
N HIS A 68 27.39 30.43 4.92
CA HIS A 68 28.39 31.38 4.45
C HIS A 68 28.27 32.68 5.25
#